data_AF-A0A2G8T9X8-F1
#
_entry.id   AF-A0A2G8T9X8-F1
#
_cell.length_a   1.000
_cell.length_b   1.000
_cell.length_c   1.000
_cell.angle_alpha   90.00
_cell.angle_beta   90.00
_cell.angle_gamma   90.00
#
_symmetry.space_group_name_H-M   'P 1'
#
loop_
_entity.id
_entity.type
_entity.pdbx_description
1 polymer ?
#
loop_
_entity_poly.entity_id
_entity_poly.type
_entity_poly.pdbx_seq_one_letter_code
_entity_poly.pdbx_strand_id
1 'polypeptide(L)'
;MRFCVAAALLMAGASAQAGLSFQMNVATHNQPGTGTTTSRPEHERVTSQVVLGERHIAVVAPADAQIYDFSSRRRYRVDLKDSTFVDYSLFDTVGFRVMEVKNRENLRRTLAAAQIDQIVFDPVFDEHALSLASSTQRTLDERADGPETILSIDGKPLMKIAAGGTAVSASDAALLTRYVRYQFGGHPLVLAKLAALRRVPSTFVMYYASTGGTETSTFTVSGMTLAAADYEMGKYSPRSGGDEIALLLDRAQLARVPALEKRRQAHDAEMNTAFADKRTLDGMLGAAEWHLMTGAPMERFTAERLAMIQADPSVRAVGQAMNPRDKAGLLAAARVMQSMQAQTMSKRYILQLFEANHRVKLGERSAALKLFASVLRANPALAGAYKDMGDTLIAGFDMPRAWRAWDQGRRIAPGHGLFESVNQFEQKLMRDHPEYF
;
A
#
# COMPACT_ATOMS: atom_id res chain seq x y z
N MET A 1 -28.84 37.84 2.99
CA MET A 1 -27.95 37.96 4.16
C MET A 1 -27.19 36.65 4.29
N ARG A 2 -25.90 36.62 3.91
CA ARG A 2 -25.04 35.43 3.93
C ARG A 2 -24.38 35.34 5.30
N PHE A 3 -24.55 34.23 6.02
CA PHE A 3 -23.81 33.97 7.25
C PHE A 3 -22.47 33.33 6.90
N CYS A 4 -21.40 34.11 7.03
CA CYS A 4 -20.04 33.61 7.14
C CYS A 4 -19.85 33.05 8.55
N VAL A 5 -19.58 31.74 8.66
CA VAL A 5 -19.10 31.16 9.92
C VAL A 5 -17.58 31.04 9.81
N ALA A 6 -16.89 32.03 10.38
CA ALA A 6 -15.49 31.92 10.74
C ALA A 6 -15.43 31.41 12.18
N ALA A 7 -15.09 30.14 12.37
CA ALA A 7 -14.80 29.59 13.69
C ALA A 7 -13.28 29.64 13.92
N ALA A 8 -12.84 30.67 14.64
CA ALA A 8 -11.51 30.73 15.24
C ALA A 8 -11.61 30.14 16.65
N LEU A 9 -10.93 29.02 16.89
CA LEU A 9 -10.75 28.41 18.21
C LEU A 9 -9.27 28.51 18.57
N LEU A 10 -8.98 29.34 19.58
CA LEU A 10 -7.70 29.45 20.25
C LEU A 10 -7.52 28.23 21.18
N MET A 11 -6.54 27.38 20.89
CA MET A 11 -6.00 26.39 21.82
C MET A 11 -4.49 26.61 21.92
N ALA A 12 -4.00 26.71 23.16
CA ALA A 12 -2.58 26.77 23.48
C ALA A 12 -1.99 25.35 23.39
N GLY A 13 -1.01 25.15 22.51
CA GLY A 13 -0.26 23.89 22.40
C GLY A 13 0.56 23.87 21.11
N ALA A 14 1.88 23.98 21.25
CA ALA A 14 2.87 24.15 20.18
C ALA A 14 2.65 25.39 19.31
N SER A 15 3.74 26.09 18.96
CA SER A 15 3.68 27.09 17.90
C SER A 15 3.35 26.36 16.60
N ALA A 16 2.07 26.32 16.22
CA ALA A 16 1.64 25.75 14.95
C ALA A 16 2.47 26.40 13.85
N GLN A 17 3.31 25.61 13.17
CA GLN A 17 4.04 26.11 12.03
C GLN A 17 3.01 26.51 10.96
N ALA A 18 3.12 27.74 10.46
CA ALA A 18 2.24 28.20 9.40
C ALA A 18 2.52 27.42 8.11
N GLY A 19 1.51 26.76 7.57
CA GLY A 19 1.53 26.09 6.27
C GLY A 19 0.77 26.88 5.22
N LEU A 20 1.05 26.61 3.95
CA LEU A 20 0.32 27.20 2.84
C LEU A 20 -1.01 26.47 2.65
N SER A 21 -2.11 27.21 2.63
CA SER A 21 -3.47 26.66 2.51
C SER A 21 -4.19 27.28 1.32
N PHE A 22 -4.85 26.48 0.50
CA PHE A 22 -5.61 26.96 -0.68
C PHE A 22 -6.72 25.99 -1.07
N GLN A 23 -7.68 26.50 -1.85
CA GLN A 23 -8.67 25.66 -2.51
C GLN A 23 -8.15 25.22 -3.88
N MET A 24 -8.20 23.91 -4.13
CA MET A 24 -7.97 23.32 -5.44
C MET A 24 -9.30 22.92 -6.06
N ASN A 25 -9.59 23.48 -7.24
CA ASN A 25 -10.70 23.03 -8.08
C ASN A 25 -10.14 22.29 -9.28
N VAL A 26 -10.56 21.04 -9.48
CA VAL A 26 -10.16 20.20 -10.61
C VAL A 26 -11.39 19.94 -11.47
N ALA A 27 -11.33 20.33 -12.73
CA ALA A 27 -12.32 19.99 -13.74
C ALA A 27 -11.70 19.02 -14.74
N THR A 28 -12.25 17.81 -14.81
CA THR A 28 -11.74 16.73 -15.66
C THR A 28 -12.69 16.50 -16.82
N HIS A 29 -12.12 16.35 -18.02
CA HIS A 29 -12.80 15.88 -19.20
C HIS A 29 -12.19 14.55 -19.65
N ASN A 30 -13.02 13.51 -19.72
CA ASN A 30 -12.63 12.18 -20.19
C ASN A 30 -13.17 11.98 -21.61
N GLN A 31 -12.30 11.63 -22.54
CA GLN A 31 -12.67 11.24 -23.90
C GLN A 31 -12.39 9.75 -24.08
N PRO A 32 -13.43 8.89 -24.29
CA PRO A 32 -13.24 7.47 -24.49
C PRO A 32 -12.37 7.16 -25.72
N GLY A 33 -11.56 6.11 -25.62
CA GLY A 33 -10.86 5.55 -26.78
C GLY A 33 -11.85 4.89 -27.74
N THR A 34 -11.53 4.91 -29.04
CA THR A 34 -12.35 4.27 -30.07
C THR A 34 -12.59 2.79 -29.76
N GLY A 35 -13.85 2.36 -29.71
CA GLY A 35 -14.22 0.96 -29.44
C GLY A 35 -14.10 0.55 -27.96
N THR A 36 -13.89 1.50 -27.05
CA THR A 36 -13.84 1.22 -25.61
C THR A 36 -15.13 1.68 -24.91
N THR A 37 -15.64 0.86 -23.98
CA THR A 37 -16.68 1.27 -23.05
C THR A 37 -16.00 1.67 -21.74
N THR A 38 -16.08 2.96 -21.39
CA THR A 38 -15.60 3.48 -20.11
C THR A 38 -16.77 3.77 -19.18
N SER A 39 -16.62 3.43 -17.90
CA SER A 39 -17.58 3.78 -16.84
C SER A 39 -17.32 5.17 -16.25
N ARG A 40 -16.25 5.85 -16.66
CA ARG A 40 -15.93 7.19 -16.18
C ARG A 40 -16.89 8.22 -16.77
N PRO A 41 -17.39 9.18 -15.97
CA PRO A 41 -18.19 10.27 -16.50
C PRO A 41 -17.37 11.13 -17.46
N GLU A 42 -18.00 11.65 -18.51
CA GLU A 42 -17.36 12.54 -19.48
C GLU A 42 -16.79 13.81 -18.83
N HIS A 43 -17.48 14.31 -17.80
CA HIS A 43 -17.08 15.47 -17.03
C HIS A 43 -17.15 15.19 -15.52
N GLU A 44 -16.12 15.59 -14.80
CA GLU A 44 -16.06 15.52 -13.34
C GLU A 44 -15.53 16.83 -12.76
N ARG A 45 -16.00 17.19 -11.56
CA ARG A 45 -15.48 18.33 -10.82
C ARG A 45 -15.28 17.96 -9.36
N VAL A 46 -14.09 18.26 -8.86
CA VAL A 46 -13.74 18.07 -7.45
C VAL A 46 -13.17 19.37 -6.90
N THR A 47 -13.66 19.77 -5.73
CA THR A 47 -13.12 20.89 -4.95
C THR A 47 -12.59 20.35 -3.64
N SER A 48 -11.34 20.68 -3.33
CA SER A 48 -10.67 20.28 -2.09
C SER A 48 -9.96 21.45 -1.45
N GLN A 49 -9.95 21.49 -0.12
CA GLN A 49 -9.02 22.32 0.64
C GLN A 49 -7.68 21.58 0.74
N VAL A 50 -6.58 22.23 0.39
CA VAL A 50 -5.23 21.70 0.48
C VAL A 50 -4.45 22.49 1.52
N VAL A 51 -3.74 21.80 2.39
CA VAL A 51 -2.77 22.36 3.34
C VAL A 51 -1.42 21.71 3.08
N LEU A 52 -0.43 22.55 2.81
CA LEU A 52 0.98 22.17 2.64
C LEU A 52 1.72 22.57 3.92
N GLY A 53 1.92 21.60 4.82
CA GLY A 53 2.75 21.75 6.00
C GLY A 53 4.18 21.24 5.74
N GLU A 54 5.14 21.70 6.53
CA GLU A 54 6.56 21.28 6.41
C GLU A 54 6.72 19.75 6.43
N ARG A 55 5.88 19.07 7.22
CA ARG A 55 5.98 17.63 7.50
C ARG A 55 4.83 16.79 6.96
N HIS A 56 3.82 17.42 6.38
CA HIS A 56 2.64 16.70 5.89
C HIS A 56 1.91 17.48 4.80
N ILE A 57 1.05 16.77 4.07
CA ILE A 57 0.06 17.37 3.16
C ILE A 57 -1.31 16.88 3.58
N ALA A 58 -2.27 17.79 3.75
CA ALA A 58 -3.68 17.45 3.97
C ALA A 58 -4.53 17.89 2.78
N VAL A 59 -5.40 17.01 2.31
CA VAL A 59 -6.34 17.24 1.21
C VAL A 59 -7.73 16.89 1.73
N VAL A 60 -8.57 17.90 1.93
CA VAL A 60 -9.90 17.75 2.51
C VAL A 60 -10.94 18.01 1.42
N ALA A 61 -11.65 16.95 1.01
CA ALA A 61 -12.81 17.01 0.14
C ALA A 61 -14.09 16.98 1.00
N PRO A 62 -15.30 17.16 0.42
CA PRO A 62 -16.54 17.19 1.21
C PRO A 62 -16.83 15.92 2.01
N ALA A 63 -16.43 14.74 1.51
CA ALA A 63 -16.76 13.45 2.13
C ALA A 63 -15.56 12.80 2.86
N ASP A 64 -14.35 13.00 2.36
CA ASP A 64 -13.16 12.40 2.93
C ASP A 64 -11.99 13.40 3.01
N ALA A 65 -11.00 13.04 3.83
CA ALA A 65 -9.73 13.72 3.85
C ALA A 65 -8.59 12.71 3.65
N GLN A 66 -7.57 13.13 2.93
CA GLN A 66 -6.32 12.41 2.79
C GLN A 66 -5.19 13.20 3.45
N ILE A 67 -4.46 12.55 4.35
CA ILE A 67 -3.34 13.16 5.06
C ILE A 67 -2.10 12.33 4.74
N TYR A 68 -1.05 12.95 4.24
CA TYR A 68 0.26 12.34 4.00
C TYR A 68 1.23 12.87 5.06
N ASP A 69 1.62 12.05 6.03
CA ASP A 69 2.60 12.38 7.07
C ASP A 69 3.96 11.83 6.67
N PHE A 70 4.85 12.72 6.26
CA PHE A 70 6.19 12.38 5.81
C PHE A 70 7.14 12.02 6.97
N SER A 71 6.85 12.50 8.18
CA SER A 71 7.68 12.22 9.36
C SER A 71 7.51 10.77 9.81
N SER A 72 6.26 10.32 9.90
CA SER A 72 5.95 8.92 10.26
C SER A 72 5.88 7.98 9.06
N ARG A 73 5.99 8.53 7.84
CA ARG A 73 5.83 7.83 6.55
C ARG A 73 4.50 7.11 6.44
N ARG A 74 3.43 7.76 6.91
CA ARG A 74 2.05 7.24 6.88
C ARG A 74 1.18 8.08 5.96
N ARG A 75 0.14 7.47 5.42
CA ARG A 75 -1.01 8.21 4.86
C ARG A 75 -2.30 7.73 5.49
N TYR A 76 -3.14 8.67 5.85
CA TYR A 76 -4.46 8.42 6.42
C TYR A 76 -5.51 8.76 5.39
N ARG A 77 -6.49 7.87 5.22
CA ARG A 77 -7.75 8.19 4.57
C ARG A 77 -8.81 8.29 5.64
N VAL A 78 -9.38 9.47 5.82
CA VAL A 78 -10.36 9.79 6.85
C VAL A 78 -11.73 9.91 6.19
N ASP A 79 -12.69 9.13 6.66
CA ASP A 79 -14.10 9.35 6.38
C ASP A 79 -14.61 10.40 7.37
N LEU A 80 -14.96 11.59 6.86
CA LEU A 80 -15.38 12.71 7.68
C LEU A 80 -16.79 12.52 8.26
N LYS A 81 -17.64 11.78 7.55
CA LYS A 81 -19.02 11.53 7.97
C LYS A 81 -19.07 10.54 9.12
N ASP A 82 -18.37 9.42 8.97
CA ASP A 82 -18.36 8.36 9.97
C ASP A 82 -17.29 8.61 11.06
N SER A 83 -16.49 9.67 10.90
CA SER A 83 -15.35 9.99 11.77
C SER A 83 -14.41 8.79 11.95
N THR A 84 -14.17 8.08 10.86
CA THR A 84 -13.26 6.93 10.84
C THR A 84 -12.04 7.14 9.97
N PHE A 85 -10.98 6.35 10.16
CA PHE A 85 -9.81 6.39 9.30
C PHE A 85 -9.27 5.00 8.97
N VAL A 86 -8.53 4.94 7.86
CA VAL A 86 -7.65 3.84 7.50
C VAL A 86 -6.23 4.39 7.39
N ASP A 87 -5.29 3.70 8.01
CA ASP A 87 -3.88 4.05 8.02
C ASP A 87 -3.10 3.12 7.08
N TYR A 88 -2.36 3.74 6.17
CA TYR A 88 -1.52 3.10 5.17
C TYR A 88 -0.07 3.58 5.29
N SER A 89 0.84 2.75 4.79
CA SER A 89 2.23 3.13 4.61
C SER A 89 2.39 4.04 3.40
N LEU A 90 3.21 5.11 3.48
CA LEU A 90 3.55 5.90 2.28
C LEU A 90 4.30 5.08 1.22
N PHE A 91 4.94 3.98 1.63
CA PHE A 91 5.62 3.06 0.71
C PHE A 91 4.65 2.33 -0.22
N ASP A 92 3.35 2.29 0.08
CA ASP A 92 2.39 1.61 -0.78
C ASP A 92 2.22 2.26 -2.14
N THR A 93 2.29 3.59 -2.19
CA THR A 93 1.99 4.36 -3.40
C THR A 93 3.16 4.25 -4.36
N VAL A 94 4.36 4.54 -3.88
CA VAL A 94 5.59 4.41 -4.70
C VAL A 94 5.91 2.96 -5.01
N GLY A 95 5.68 2.03 -4.06
CA GLY A 95 5.84 0.60 -4.29
C GLY A 95 4.94 0.09 -5.42
N PHE A 96 3.66 0.50 -5.42
CA PHE A 96 2.72 0.16 -6.49
C PHE A 96 3.20 0.70 -7.84
N ARG A 97 3.55 2.00 -7.88
CA ARG A 97 4.00 2.66 -9.11
C ARG A 97 5.24 1.97 -9.69
N VAL A 98 6.23 1.60 -8.86
CA VAL A 98 7.44 0.89 -9.31
C VAL A 98 7.11 -0.47 -9.90
N MET A 99 6.19 -1.21 -9.29
CA MET A 99 5.75 -2.50 -9.84
C MET A 99 4.97 -2.34 -11.14
N GLU A 100 4.08 -1.36 -11.19
CA GLU A 100 3.21 -1.13 -12.33
C GLU A 100 3.99 -0.65 -13.56
N VAL A 101 4.99 0.23 -13.40
CA VAL A 101 5.89 0.61 -14.52
C VAL A 101 6.55 -0.65 -15.12
N LYS A 102 7.15 -1.51 -14.28
CA LYS A 102 7.78 -2.75 -14.73
C LYS A 102 6.80 -3.71 -15.38
N ASN A 103 5.58 -3.79 -14.87
CA ASN A 103 4.51 -4.60 -15.43
C ASN A 103 4.16 -4.13 -16.85
N ARG A 104 3.93 -2.82 -17.04
CA ARG A 104 3.66 -2.24 -18.37
C ARG A 104 4.83 -2.42 -19.34
N GLU A 105 6.07 -2.27 -18.87
CA GLU A 105 7.26 -2.57 -19.67
C GLU A 105 7.32 -4.04 -20.12
N ASN A 106 7.04 -4.98 -19.21
CA ASN A 106 6.99 -6.40 -19.53
C ASN A 106 5.88 -6.70 -20.55
N LEU A 107 4.67 -6.17 -20.34
CA LEU A 107 3.56 -6.35 -21.27
C LEU A 107 3.87 -5.78 -22.65
N ARG A 108 4.47 -4.58 -22.75
CA ARG A 108 4.92 -4.03 -24.04
C ARG A 108 5.91 -4.95 -24.74
N ARG A 109 6.92 -5.48 -24.02
CA ARG A 109 7.90 -6.40 -24.60
C ARG A 109 7.25 -7.69 -25.10
N THR A 110 6.32 -8.26 -24.33
CA THR A 110 5.59 -9.47 -24.73
C THR A 110 4.69 -9.22 -25.94
N LEU A 111 3.95 -8.11 -25.98
CA LEU A 111 3.09 -7.75 -27.11
C LEU A 111 3.90 -7.48 -28.39
N ALA A 112 5.04 -6.77 -28.27
CA ALA A 112 5.95 -6.54 -29.38
C ALA A 112 6.54 -7.85 -29.92
N ALA A 113 6.93 -8.78 -29.03
CA ALA A 113 7.41 -10.11 -29.42
C ALA A 113 6.32 -10.95 -30.11
N ALA A 114 5.06 -10.71 -29.79
CA ALA A 114 3.89 -11.33 -30.43
C ALA A 114 3.43 -10.58 -31.70
N GLN A 115 4.14 -9.54 -32.13
CA GLN A 115 3.79 -8.70 -33.29
C GLN A 115 2.37 -8.11 -33.21
N ILE A 116 1.91 -7.80 -32.00
CA ILE A 116 0.64 -7.13 -31.76
C ILE A 116 0.88 -5.62 -31.81
N ASP A 117 0.55 -4.98 -32.93
CA ASP A 117 0.79 -3.56 -33.22
C ASP A 117 -0.18 -2.59 -32.50
N GLN A 118 -0.76 -3.02 -31.38
CA GLN A 118 -1.63 -2.16 -30.58
C GLN A 118 -0.78 -1.39 -29.56
N ILE A 119 -0.78 -0.05 -29.64
CA ILE A 119 -0.19 0.80 -28.60
C ILE A 119 -1.12 0.75 -27.38
N VAL A 120 -0.88 -0.23 -26.51
CA VAL A 120 -1.64 -0.43 -25.26
C VAL A 120 -1.07 0.45 -24.14
N PHE A 121 0.24 0.71 -24.16
CA PHE A 121 0.93 1.45 -23.11
C PHE A 121 1.90 2.42 -23.77
N ASP A 122 1.72 3.71 -23.51
CA ASP A 122 2.61 4.75 -24.00
C ASP A 122 3.61 5.09 -22.89
N PRO A 123 4.92 4.86 -23.08
CA PRO A 123 5.89 5.06 -22.01
C PRO A 123 5.88 6.48 -21.43
N VAL A 124 5.64 7.51 -22.24
CA VAL A 124 5.66 8.89 -21.76
C VAL A 124 4.44 9.16 -20.86
N PHE A 125 3.26 8.68 -21.26
CA PHE A 125 2.06 8.81 -20.44
C PHE A 125 2.05 7.86 -19.23
N ASP A 126 2.72 6.71 -19.31
CA ASP A 126 2.93 5.82 -18.16
C ASP A 126 3.81 6.49 -17.10
N GLU A 127 4.95 7.04 -17.53
CA GLU A 127 5.85 7.81 -16.66
C GLU A 127 5.14 9.03 -16.06
N HIS A 128 4.26 9.67 -16.84
CA HIS A 128 3.42 10.77 -16.37
C HIS A 128 2.39 10.31 -15.35
N ALA A 129 1.58 9.30 -15.65
CA ALA A 129 0.51 8.81 -14.76
C ALA A 129 1.05 8.19 -13.46
N LEU A 130 2.21 7.52 -13.53
CA LEU A 130 2.82 6.84 -12.39
C LEU A 130 3.87 7.69 -11.67
N SER A 131 4.17 8.91 -12.15
CA SER A 131 5.22 9.79 -11.63
C SER A 131 6.54 9.09 -11.35
N LEU A 132 6.98 8.27 -12.30
CA LEU A 132 8.26 7.57 -12.23
C LEU A 132 8.89 7.68 -13.60
N ALA A 133 10.16 8.03 -13.65
CA ALA A 133 10.92 7.99 -14.88
C ALA A 133 11.22 6.52 -15.22
N SER A 134 11.18 6.20 -16.51
CA SER A 134 11.74 4.92 -16.98
C SER A 134 13.26 5.02 -17.04
N SER A 135 13.92 3.93 -17.45
CA SER A 135 15.37 3.95 -17.72
C SER A 135 15.74 4.75 -18.97
N THR A 136 14.77 5.13 -19.81
CA THR A 136 15.00 5.96 -20.99
C THR A 136 15.28 7.40 -20.58
N GLN A 137 16.41 7.94 -21.02
CA GLN A 137 16.70 9.35 -20.84
C GLN A 137 15.81 10.18 -21.77
N ARG A 138 15.10 11.15 -21.20
CA ARG A 138 14.17 12.04 -21.91
C ARG A 138 14.52 13.49 -21.65
N THR A 139 14.15 14.37 -22.58
CA THR A 139 14.27 15.82 -22.43
C THR A 139 12.90 16.46 -22.32
N LEU A 140 12.83 17.56 -21.59
CA LEU A 140 11.63 18.38 -21.47
C LEU A 140 11.66 19.45 -22.56
N ASP A 141 10.63 19.48 -23.39
CA ASP A 141 10.41 20.54 -24.36
C ASP A 141 9.45 21.58 -23.78
N GLU A 142 9.81 22.86 -23.90
CA GLU A 142 9.00 23.99 -23.46
C GLU A 142 8.60 24.82 -24.67
N ARG A 143 7.30 25.08 -24.82
CA ARG A 143 6.76 25.92 -25.89
C ARG A 143 5.84 26.98 -25.33
N ALA A 144 6.07 28.23 -25.71
CA ALA A 144 5.13 29.32 -25.44
C ALA A 144 3.83 29.11 -26.24
N ASP A 145 2.70 29.29 -25.57
CA ASP A 145 1.36 29.27 -26.17
C ASP A 145 0.58 30.48 -25.63
N GLY A 146 0.79 31.63 -26.27
CA GLY A 146 0.34 32.92 -25.73
C GLY A 146 0.95 33.19 -24.34
N PRO A 147 0.14 33.48 -23.30
CA PRO A 147 0.61 33.66 -21.93
C PRO A 147 0.85 32.34 -21.18
N GLU A 148 0.68 31.19 -21.83
CA GLU A 148 0.86 29.88 -21.22
C GLU A 148 2.14 29.22 -21.71
N THR A 149 2.63 28.23 -20.95
CA THR A 149 3.75 27.38 -21.35
C THR A 149 3.28 25.95 -21.41
N ILE A 150 3.46 25.31 -22.57
CA ILE A 150 3.22 23.88 -22.76
C ILE A 150 4.53 23.14 -22.51
N LEU A 151 4.46 22.12 -21.66
CA LEU A 151 5.52 21.20 -21.32
C LEU A 151 5.24 19.87 -21.99
N SER A 152 6.17 19.42 -22.83
CA SER A 152 6.04 18.20 -23.63
C SER A 152 7.26 17.31 -23.51
N ILE A 153 7.06 16.02 -23.78
CA ILE A 153 8.13 15.01 -23.87
C ILE A 153 7.83 14.13 -25.07
N ASP A 154 8.82 13.92 -25.93
CA ASP A 154 8.68 13.22 -27.22
C ASP A 154 7.48 13.75 -28.04
N GLY A 155 7.30 15.07 -28.07
CA GLY A 155 6.19 15.72 -28.76
C GLY A 155 4.81 15.55 -28.11
N LYS A 156 4.70 14.84 -26.98
CA LYS A 156 3.43 14.66 -26.26
C LYS A 156 3.26 15.76 -25.21
N PRO A 157 2.20 16.57 -25.27
CA PRO A 157 1.91 17.55 -24.23
C PRO A 157 1.52 16.83 -22.94
N LEU A 158 2.13 17.25 -21.83
CA LEU A 158 1.91 16.66 -20.51
C LEU A 158 1.35 17.68 -19.51
N MET A 159 1.76 18.94 -19.63
CA MET A 159 1.23 20.00 -18.78
C MET A 159 1.18 21.32 -19.53
N LYS A 160 0.17 22.14 -19.27
CA LYS A 160 0.10 23.54 -19.68
C LYS A 160 0.00 24.41 -18.44
N ILE A 161 0.86 25.41 -18.31
CA ILE A 161 0.96 26.26 -17.12
C ILE A 161 0.66 27.70 -17.52
N ALA A 162 -0.31 28.33 -16.84
CA ALA A 162 -0.58 29.76 -17.04
C ALA A 162 0.56 30.63 -16.48
N ALA A 163 0.80 31.81 -17.06
CA ALA A 163 1.78 32.78 -16.56
C ALA A 163 1.44 33.34 -15.16
N GLY A 164 0.17 33.31 -14.75
CA GLY A 164 -0.28 33.80 -13.45
C GLY A 164 0.02 32.86 -12.28
N GLY A 165 -0.11 33.37 -11.06
CA GLY A 165 0.07 32.61 -9.83
C GLY A 165 0.63 33.46 -8.70
N THR A 166 0.81 32.83 -7.54
CA THR A 166 1.39 33.51 -6.38
C THR A 166 2.78 32.98 -6.09
N ALA A 167 3.75 33.87 -5.92
CA ALA A 167 5.11 33.50 -5.54
C ALA A 167 5.12 32.83 -4.16
N VAL A 168 5.93 31.77 -4.01
CA VAL A 168 6.08 31.02 -2.77
C VAL A 168 7.54 30.64 -2.54
N SER A 169 7.85 30.10 -1.37
CA SER A 169 9.20 29.59 -1.11
C SER A 169 9.52 28.37 -1.99
N ALA A 170 10.80 28.04 -2.13
CA ALA A 170 11.19 26.80 -2.81
C ALA A 170 10.64 25.54 -2.10
N SER A 171 10.49 25.59 -0.77
CA SER A 171 9.92 24.51 0.04
C SER A 171 8.45 24.30 -0.29
N ASP A 172 7.65 25.38 -0.33
CA ASP A 172 6.22 25.30 -0.66
C ASP A 172 5.99 24.82 -2.09
N ALA A 173 6.83 25.27 -3.04
CA ALA A 173 6.78 24.78 -4.41
C ALA A 173 7.10 23.28 -4.50
N ALA A 174 8.06 22.80 -3.71
CA ALA A 174 8.35 21.36 -3.64
C ALA A 174 7.17 20.58 -3.03
N LEU A 175 6.53 21.09 -1.96
CA LEU A 175 5.34 20.48 -1.36
C LEU A 175 4.15 20.47 -2.34
N LEU A 176 3.95 21.53 -3.12
CA LEU A 176 2.94 21.56 -4.18
C LEU A 176 3.17 20.44 -5.19
N THR A 177 4.41 20.25 -5.66
CA THR A 177 4.70 19.20 -6.65
C THR A 177 4.62 17.80 -6.06
N ARG A 178 4.91 17.64 -4.76
CA ARG A 178 4.65 16.39 -4.02
C ARG A 178 3.15 16.12 -3.88
N TYR A 179 2.33 17.14 -3.60
CA TYR A 179 0.86 17.04 -3.61
C TYR A 179 0.35 16.57 -4.98
N VAL A 180 0.80 17.22 -6.08
CA VAL A 180 0.40 16.84 -7.44
C VAL A 180 0.82 15.39 -7.74
N ARG A 181 2.06 15.03 -7.39
CA ARG A 181 2.59 13.67 -7.52
C ARG A 181 1.71 12.63 -6.85
N TYR A 182 1.29 12.85 -5.61
CA TYR A 182 0.47 11.88 -4.88
C TYR A 182 -0.96 11.78 -5.40
N GLN A 183 -1.59 12.92 -5.73
CA GLN A 183 -3.00 12.95 -6.10
C GLN A 183 -3.28 12.65 -7.58
N PHE A 184 -2.44 13.14 -8.48
CA PHE A 184 -2.71 13.13 -9.92
C PHE A 184 -1.59 12.45 -10.73
N GLY A 185 -0.41 12.31 -10.13
CA GLY A 185 0.77 11.86 -10.85
C GLY A 185 1.55 13.08 -11.39
N GLY A 186 2.03 12.98 -12.62
CA GLY A 186 2.90 13.95 -13.27
C GLY A 186 4.30 13.42 -13.52
N HIS A 187 4.79 13.63 -14.74
CA HIS A 187 6.11 13.18 -15.17
C HIS A 187 7.21 13.89 -14.35
N PRO A 188 8.28 13.19 -13.90
CA PRO A 188 9.30 13.79 -13.03
C PRO A 188 9.92 15.10 -13.55
N LEU A 189 10.25 15.18 -14.85
CA LEU A 189 10.77 16.41 -15.48
C LEU A 189 9.76 17.57 -15.45
N VAL A 190 8.47 17.28 -15.68
CA VAL A 190 7.39 18.27 -15.63
C VAL A 190 7.20 18.79 -14.20
N LEU A 191 7.20 17.89 -13.22
CA LEU A 191 7.11 18.25 -11.81
C LEU A 191 8.33 19.06 -11.34
N ALA A 192 9.54 18.70 -11.79
CA ALA A 192 10.75 19.48 -11.50
C ALA A 192 10.65 20.91 -12.07
N LYS A 193 10.14 21.06 -13.30
CA LYS A 193 9.90 22.37 -13.90
C LYS A 193 8.86 23.18 -13.12
N LEU A 194 7.76 22.57 -12.71
CA LEU A 194 6.73 23.21 -11.91
C LEU A 194 7.30 23.72 -10.56
N ALA A 195 8.12 22.91 -9.88
CA ALA A 195 8.78 23.30 -8.64
C ALA A 195 9.75 24.49 -8.86
N ALA A 196 10.49 24.49 -9.97
CA ALA A 196 11.46 25.53 -10.30
C ALA A 196 10.82 26.91 -10.52
N LEU A 197 9.52 26.98 -10.82
CA LEU A 197 8.80 28.25 -10.96
C LEU A 197 8.70 29.04 -9.63
N ARG A 198 8.88 28.38 -8.48
CA ARG A 198 8.75 28.98 -7.13
C ARG A 198 7.46 29.79 -6.97
N ARG A 199 6.38 29.26 -7.53
CA ARG A 199 5.04 29.85 -7.47
C ARG A 199 4.00 28.75 -7.47
N VAL A 200 2.84 29.04 -6.89
CA VAL A 200 1.63 28.25 -7.08
C VAL A 200 0.89 28.85 -8.28
N PRO A 201 0.80 28.16 -9.44
CA PRO A 201 0.07 28.69 -10.59
C PRO A 201 -1.40 28.92 -10.24
N SER A 202 -2.00 29.99 -10.75
CA SER A 202 -3.45 30.20 -10.61
C SER A 202 -4.24 29.14 -11.36
N THR A 203 -3.67 28.67 -12.48
CA THR A 203 -4.23 27.60 -13.31
C THR A 203 -3.13 26.79 -13.97
N PHE A 204 -3.34 25.48 -14.08
CA PHE A 204 -2.56 24.60 -14.95
C PHE A 204 -3.45 23.46 -15.47
N VAL A 205 -3.04 22.81 -16.55
CA VAL A 205 -3.74 21.68 -17.17
C VAL A 205 -2.78 20.50 -17.24
N MET A 206 -3.25 19.29 -16.95
CA MET A 206 -2.49 18.05 -17.17
C MET A 206 -3.21 17.18 -18.19
N TYR A 207 -2.42 16.50 -19.01
CA TYR A 207 -2.90 15.65 -20.09
C TYR A 207 -2.46 14.20 -19.86
N TYR A 208 -3.40 13.28 -19.93
CA TYR A 208 -3.14 11.85 -19.81
C TYR A 208 -3.71 11.11 -21.02
N ALA A 209 -3.06 10.00 -21.35
CA ALA A 209 -3.59 9.02 -22.29
C ALA A 209 -3.36 7.61 -21.74
N SER A 210 -4.32 6.74 -22.02
CA SER A 210 -4.27 5.31 -21.70
C SER A 210 -5.02 4.52 -22.77
N THR A 211 -5.05 3.19 -22.66
CA THR A 211 -5.91 2.36 -23.51
C THR A 211 -7.38 2.74 -23.48
N GLY A 212 -7.87 3.26 -22.34
CA GLY A 212 -9.27 3.63 -22.17
C GLY A 212 -9.66 4.97 -22.82
N GLY A 213 -8.69 5.73 -23.35
CA GLY A 213 -8.90 7.06 -23.89
C GLY A 213 -7.97 8.11 -23.30
N THR A 214 -8.36 9.38 -23.46
CA THR A 214 -7.60 10.54 -22.97
C THR A 214 -8.34 11.23 -21.84
N GLU A 215 -7.56 11.90 -20.99
CA GLU A 215 -8.06 12.69 -19.87
C GLU A 215 -7.37 14.05 -19.90
N THR A 216 -8.14 15.11 -19.77
CA THR A 216 -7.66 16.47 -19.57
C THR A 216 -8.19 17.01 -18.26
N SER A 217 -7.29 17.32 -17.33
CA SER A 217 -7.62 17.83 -16.01
C SER A 217 -7.14 19.28 -15.88
N THR A 218 -8.08 20.20 -15.69
CA THR A 218 -7.83 21.64 -15.48
C THR A 218 -7.89 21.96 -14.00
N PHE A 219 -6.81 22.50 -13.47
CA PHE A 219 -6.61 22.82 -12.06
C PHE A 219 -6.68 24.31 -11.86
N THR A 220 -7.51 24.77 -10.94
CA THR A 220 -7.65 26.19 -10.58
C THR A 220 -7.41 26.36 -9.07
N VAL A 221 -6.46 27.20 -8.72
CA VAL A 221 -6.09 27.50 -7.34
C VAL A 221 -6.70 28.83 -6.90
N SER A 222 -7.34 28.85 -5.74
CA SER A 222 -7.92 30.05 -5.15
C SER A 222 -7.81 30.06 -3.62
N GLY A 223 -8.12 31.20 -3.00
CA GLY A 223 -8.21 31.31 -1.54
C GLY A 223 -6.89 31.03 -0.80
N MET A 224 -5.76 31.40 -1.40
CA MET A 224 -4.44 31.10 -0.84
C MET A 224 -4.19 31.94 0.42
N THR A 225 -3.84 31.27 1.51
CA THR A 225 -3.61 31.87 2.83
C THR A 225 -2.51 31.11 3.58
N LEU A 226 -1.97 31.72 4.63
CA LEU A 226 -1.18 31.00 5.64
C LEU A 226 -2.12 30.53 6.75
N ALA A 227 -2.05 29.25 7.10
CA ALA A 227 -2.89 28.65 8.14
C ALA A 227 -2.06 27.78 9.08
N ALA A 228 -2.58 27.46 10.27
CA ALA A 228 -1.99 26.41 11.09
C ALA A 228 -1.92 25.11 10.28
N ALA A 229 -0.73 24.53 10.16
CA ALA A 229 -0.56 23.33 9.36
C ALA A 229 -1.02 22.08 10.10
N ASP A 230 -0.97 22.03 11.43
CA ASP A 230 -1.15 20.79 12.18
C ASP A 230 -2.50 20.08 11.91
N TYR A 231 -2.48 18.74 11.95
CA TYR A 231 -3.67 17.90 11.85
C TYR A 231 -3.83 17.02 13.09
N GLU A 232 -5.09 16.76 13.47
CA GLU A 232 -5.41 15.96 14.64
C GLU A 232 -6.12 14.66 14.27
N MET A 233 -5.53 13.53 14.66
CA MET A 233 -6.13 12.19 14.46
C MET A 233 -6.94 11.70 15.66
N GLY A 234 -6.79 12.30 16.85
CA GLY A 234 -7.37 11.79 18.09
C GLY A 234 -8.90 11.75 18.13
N LYS A 235 -9.58 12.51 17.26
CA LYS A 235 -11.04 12.53 17.11
C LYS A 235 -11.59 11.44 16.18
N TYR A 236 -10.73 10.74 15.45
CA TYR A 236 -11.14 9.71 14.50
C TYR A 236 -10.88 8.32 15.07
N SER A 237 -11.78 7.39 14.77
CA SER A 237 -11.61 5.98 15.12
C SER A 237 -11.16 5.16 13.91
N PRO A 238 -10.48 4.03 14.10
CA PRO A 238 -10.24 3.10 13.00
C PRO A 238 -11.55 2.65 12.37
N ARG A 239 -11.55 2.48 11.06
CA ARG A 239 -12.73 2.02 10.30
C ARG A 239 -13.26 0.69 10.84
N SER A 240 -14.60 0.55 10.87
CA SER A 240 -15.33 -0.63 11.37
C SER A 240 -16.06 -1.43 10.27
N GLY A 241 -16.06 -0.95 9.02
CA GLY A 241 -16.67 -1.61 7.85
C GLY A 241 -15.65 -1.95 6.75
N GLY A 242 -15.99 -2.89 5.85
CA GLY A 242 -15.13 -3.33 4.75
C GLY A 242 -15.20 -4.84 4.52
N ASP A 243 -14.45 -5.35 3.55
CA ASP A 243 -14.29 -6.80 3.41
C ASP A 243 -13.48 -7.40 4.57
N GLU A 244 -13.53 -8.72 4.68
CA GLU A 244 -12.95 -9.47 5.79
C GLU A 244 -11.45 -9.19 6.01
N ILE A 245 -10.67 -9.10 4.93
CA ILE A 245 -9.23 -8.85 5.00
C ILE A 245 -8.99 -7.44 5.52
N ALA A 246 -9.75 -6.48 5.00
CA ALA A 246 -9.62 -5.09 5.41
C ALA A 246 -9.93 -4.92 6.90
N LEU A 247 -11.01 -5.54 7.41
CA LEU A 247 -11.38 -5.53 8.83
C LEU A 247 -10.36 -6.24 9.72
N LEU A 248 -9.79 -7.35 9.26
CA LEU A 248 -8.73 -8.06 9.96
C LEU A 248 -7.51 -7.15 10.17
N LEU A 249 -7.07 -6.47 9.10
CA LEU A 249 -5.92 -5.57 9.15
C LEU A 249 -6.21 -4.32 10.00
N ASP A 250 -7.43 -3.77 9.93
CA ASP A 250 -7.90 -2.66 10.77
C ASP A 250 -7.81 -3.04 12.27
N ARG A 251 -8.29 -4.24 12.65
CA ARG A 251 -8.21 -4.74 14.03
C ARG A 251 -6.77 -5.03 14.46
N ALA A 252 -5.99 -5.65 13.59
CA ALA A 252 -4.62 -6.04 13.91
C ALA A 252 -3.74 -4.83 14.22
N GLN A 253 -3.97 -3.73 13.50
CA GLN A 253 -3.27 -2.47 13.74
C GLN A 253 -3.49 -1.93 15.16
N LEU A 254 -4.63 -2.21 15.78
CA LEU A 254 -4.98 -1.77 17.14
C LEU A 254 -4.50 -2.73 18.22
N ALA A 255 -4.01 -3.91 17.85
CA ALA A 255 -3.51 -4.88 18.81
C ALA A 255 -2.26 -4.34 19.51
N ARG A 256 -2.30 -4.31 20.85
CA ARG A 256 -1.18 -3.82 21.66
C ARG A 256 -0.12 -4.91 21.84
N VAL A 257 1.16 -4.53 21.79
CA VAL A 257 2.31 -5.43 21.98
C VAL A 257 2.22 -6.28 23.27
N PRO A 258 1.79 -5.77 24.44
CA PRO A 258 1.68 -6.59 25.65
C PRO A 258 0.73 -7.80 25.52
N ALA A 259 -0.35 -7.68 24.73
CA ALA A 259 -1.25 -8.81 24.49
C ALA A 259 -0.57 -9.90 23.63
N LEU A 260 0.31 -9.50 22.73
CA LEU A 260 1.11 -10.41 21.89
C LEU A 260 2.20 -11.11 22.69
N GLU A 261 2.86 -10.41 23.61
CA GLU A 261 3.85 -11.01 24.53
C GLU A 261 3.22 -12.06 25.45
N LYS A 262 2.01 -11.79 25.98
CA LYS A 262 1.27 -12.80 26.74
C LYS A 262 1.00 -14.06 25.92
N ARG A 263 0.70 -13.92 24.62
CA ARG A 263 0.52 -15.07 23.71
C ARG A 263 1.82 -15.85 23.52
N ARG A 264 2.97 -15.16 23.41
CA ARG A 264 4.30 -15.79 23.34
C ARG A 264 4.59 -16.61 24.59
N GLN A 265 4.34 -16.07 25.78
CA GLN A 265 4.57 -16.78 27.04
C GLN A 265 3.66 -18.01 27.21
N ALA A 266 2.40 -17.93 26.75
CA ALA A 266 1.48 -19.06 26.81
C ALA A 266 1.89 -20.24 25.91
N HIS A 267 2.70 -19.98 24.87
CA HIS A 267 3.08 -20.96 23.86
C HIS A 267 3.81 -22.18 24.45
N ASP A 268 4.81 -21.95 25.30
CA ASP A 268 5.67 -23.01 25.82
C ASP A 268 4.88 -24.01 26.68
N ALA A 269 3.97 -23.48 27.51
CA ALA A 269 3.07 -24.30 28.32
C ALA A 269 2.15 -25.16 27.44
N GLU A 270 1.61 -24.60 26.35
CA GLU A 270 0.75 -25.34 25.41
C GLU A 270 1.51 -26.46 24.70
N MET A 271 2.74 -26.19 24.22
CA MET A 271 3.57 -27.18 23.54
C MET A 271 3.99 -28.31 24.49
N ASN A 272 4.42 -27.97 25.71
CA ASN A 272 4.81 -28.96 26.72
C ASN A 272 3.62 -29.86 27.10
N THR A 273 2.44 -29.28 27.28
CA THR A 273 1.20 -30.02 27.54
C THR A 273 0.86 -30.96 26.37
N ALA A 274 1.02 -30.51 25.12
CA ALA A 274 0.74 -31.35 23.96
C ALA A 274 1.62 -32.61 23.91
N PHE A 275 2.92 -32.50 24.20
CA PHE A 275 3.79 -33.67 24.27
C PHE A 275 3.45 -34.57 25.46
N ALA A 276 3.14 -34.02 26.64
CA ALA A 276 2.73 -34.79 27.80
C ALA A 276 1.45 -35.61 27.54
N ASP A 277 0.48 -35.02 26.82
CA ASP A 277 -0.77 -35.67 26.43
C ASP A 277 -0.62 -36.62 25.23
N LYS A 278 0.61 -36.87 24.74
CA LYS A 278 0.88 -37.64 23.51
C LYS A 278 0.20 -37.09 22.25
N ARG A 279 -0.14 -35.80 22.24
CA ARG A 279 -0.61 -35.06 21.05
C ARG A 279 0.59 -34.59 20.23
N THR A 280 1.39 -35.52 19.74
CA THR A 280 2.68 -35.26 19.10
C THR A 280 2.57 -34.29 17.92
N LEU A 281 1.53 -34.42 17.08
CA LEU A 281 1.28 -33.49 15.98
C LEU A 281 1.06 -32.05 16.49
N ASP A 282 0.28 -31.85 17.55
CA ASP A 282 0.09 -30.53 18.16
C ASP A 282 1.40 -29.96 18.72
N GLY A 283 2.24 -30.81 19.33
CA GLY A 283 3.56 -30.42 19.82
C GLY A 283 4.48 -29.95 18.68
N MET A 284 4.53 -30.70 17.58
CA MET A 284 5.34 -30.35 16.40
C MET A 284 4.83 -29.06 15.72
N LEU A 285 3.51 -28.92 15.55
CA LEU A 285 2.90 -27.72 14.99
C LEU A 285 3.08 -26.50 15.91
N GLY A 286 3.12 -26.69 17.23
CA GLY A 286 3.52 -25.66 18.18
C GLY A 286 4.94 -25.16 17.90
N ALA A 287 5.87 -26.06 17.69
CA ALA A 287 7.24 -25.68 17.36
C ALA A 287 7.34 -24.85 16.05
N ALA A 288 6.55 -25.19 15.04
CA ALA A 288 6.43 -24.38 13.81
C ALA A 288 5.80 -23.00 14.10
N GLU A 289 4.75 -22.96 14.91
CA GLU A 289 4.12 -21.72 15.38
C GLU A 289 5.12 -20.79 16.06
N TRP A 290 5.98 -21.31 16.94
CA TRP A 290 7.01 -20.51 17.61
C TRP A 290 7.89 -19.76 16.61
N HIS A 291 8.41 -20.48 15.61
CA HIS A 291 9.23 -19.90 14.57
C HIS A 291 8.46 -18.82 13.80
N LEU A 292 7.21 -19.09 13.43
CA LEU A 292 6.35 -18.14 12.70
C LEU A 292 5.94 -16.91 13.53
N MET A 293 5.90 -17.02 14.86
CA MET A 293 5.55 -15.90 15.75
C MET A 293 6.75 -15.00 16.06
N THR A 294 7.96 -15.55 16.08
CA THR A 294 9.14 -14.88 16.67
C THR A 294 10.31 -14.74 15.71
N GLY A 295 10.45 -15.64 14.73
CA GLY A 295 11.65 -15.80 13.92
C GLY A 295 12.83 -16.40 14.68
N ALA A 296 12.70 -16.68 15.97
CA ALA A 296 13.75 -17.30 16.77
C ALA A 296 13.95 -18.76 16.35
N PRO A 297 15.16 -19.31 16.53
CA PRO A 297 15.35 -20.74 16.41
C PRO A 297 14.46 -21.45 17.43
N MET A 298 13.90 -22.56 17.02
CA MET A 298 13.18 -23.47 17.90
C MET A 298 14.15 -24.07 18.92
N GLU A 299 13.72 -24.20 20.17
CA GLU A 299 14.49 -25.00 21.14
C GLU A 299 14.64 -26.44 20.63
N ARG A 300 15.79 -27.05 20.92
CA ARG A 300 16.03 -28.43 20.52
C ARG A 300 15.07 -29.34 21.28
N PHE A 301 14.36 -30.19 20.54
CA PHE A 301 13.57 -31.25 21.16
C PHE A 301 14.48 -32.19 21.97
N THR A 302 14.02 -32.58 23.16
CA THR A 302 14.59 -33.68 23.96
C THR A 302 14.57 -34.99 23.18
N ALA A 303 15.46 -35.94 23.51
CA ALA A 303 15.50 -37.26 22.88
C ALA A 303 14.15 -37.99 22.88
N GLU A 304 13.39 -37.90 23.98
CA GLU A 304 12.05 -38.48 24.09
C GLU A 304 11.07 -37.90 23.07
N ARG A 305 10.94 -36.57 23.02
CA ARG A 305 10.10 -35.87 22.03
C ARG A 305 10.50 -36.20 20.58
N LEU A 306 11.80 -36.31 20.30
CA LEU A 306 12.29 -36.71 18.98
C LEU A 306 11.83 -38.12 18.61
N ALA A 307 11.92 -39.07 19.54
CA ALA A 307 11.43 -40.43 19.32
C ALA A 307 9.92 -40.46 19.05
N MET A 308 9.13 -39.67 19.79
CA MET A 308 7.69 -39.52 19.54
C MET A 308 7.41 -38.96 18.15
N ILE A 309 8.10 -37.87 17.77
CA ILE A 309 7.96 -37.24 16.44
C ILE A 309 8.28 -38.21 15.31
N GLN A 310 9.35 -39.01 15.44
CA GLN A 310 9.77 -39.97 14.42
C GLN A 310 8.78 -41.14 14.27
N ALA A 311 8.16 -41.57 15.37
CA ALA A 311 7.19 -42.66 15.38
C ALA A 311 5.80 -42.23 14.87
N ASP A 312 5.46 -40.94 14.93
CA ASP A 312 4.12 -40.43 14.61
C ASP A 312 3.86 -40.40 13.08
N PRO A 313 2.87 -41.16 12.57
CA PRO A 313 2.56 -41.19 11.14
C PRO A 313 2.01 -39.85 10.63
N SER A 314 1.28 -39.09 11.45
CA SER A 314 0.69 -37.81 11.07
C SER A 314 1.77 -36.74 10.93
N VAL A 315 2.76 -36.73 11.83
CA VAL A 315 3.92 -35.84 11.68
C VAL A 315 4.72 -36.15 10.42
N ARG A 316 4.93 -37.45 10.10
CA ARG A 316 5.59 -37.85 8.84
C ARG A 316 4.80 -37.42 7.61
N ALA A 317 3.48 -37.58 7.62
CA ALA A 317 2.62 -37.17 6.51
C ALA A 317 2.69 -35.66 6.26
N VAL A 318 2.60 -34.85 7.32
CA VAL A 318 2.76 -33.38 7.22
C VAL A 318 4.16 -33.03 6.71
N GLY A 319 5.21 -33.64 7.27
CA GLY A 319 6.60 -33.39 6.85
C GLY A 319 6.84 -33.66 5.36
N GLN A 320 6.29 -34.75 4.82
CA GLN A 320 6.36 -35.07 3.39
C GLN A 320 5.60 -34.08 2.51
N ALA A 321 4.51 -33.50 3.01
CA ALA A 321 3.68 -32.55 2.29
C ALA A 321 4.25 -31.11 2.26
N MET A 322 5.29 -30.78 3.03
CA MET A 322 5.80 -29.40 3.12
C MET A 322 6.45 -28.86 1.84
N ASN A 323 7.11 -29.73 1.06
CA ASN A 323 7.94 -29.31 -0.08
C ASN A 323 7.56 -30.01 -1.40
N PRO A 324 6.31 -29.86 -1.88
CA PRO A 324 5.90 -30.42 -3.16
C PRO A 324 6.64 -29.74 -4.31
N ARG A 325 6.98 -30.51 -5.34
CA ARG A 325 7.79 -30.05 -6.48
C ARG A 325 6.99 -29.61 -7.71
N ASP A 326 5.75 -30.08 -7.82
CA ASP A 326 4.90 -29.85 -8.97
C ASP A 326 3.44 -29.57 -8.56
N LYS A 327 2.60 -29.28 -9.55
CA LYS A 327 1.18 -28.96 -9.35
C LYS A 327 0.39 -30.12 -8.72
N ALA A 328 0.67 -31.36 -9.10
CA ALA A 328 -0.03 -32.52 -8.55
C ALA A 328 0.34 -32.75 -7.09
N GLY A 329 1.63 -32.61 -6.77
CA GLY A 329 2.16 -32.63 -5.41
C GLY A 329 1.58 -31.51 -4.54
N LEU A 330 1.41 -30.30 -5.08
CA LEU A 330 0.76 -29.19 -4.36
C LEU A 330 -0.69 -29.50 -3.99
N LEU A 331 -1.47 -30.07 -4.92
CA LEU A 331 -2.84 -30.49 -4.66
C LEU A 331 -2.91 -31.62 -3.62
N ALA A 332 -2.01 -32.61 -3.73
CA ALA A 332 -1.90 -33.69 -2.75
C ALA A 332 -1.53 -33.17 -1.36
N ALA A 333 -0.54 -32.27 -1.28
CA ALA A 333 -0.11 -31.63 -0.04
C ALA A 333 -1.25 -30.83 0.62
N ALA A 334 -1.99 -30.03 -0.16
CA ALA A 334 -3.16 -29.30 0.35
C ALA A 334 -4.22 -30.24 0.96
N ARG A 335 -4.48 -31.38 0.31
CA ARG A 335 -5.40 -32.41 0.85
C ARG A 335 -4.87 -33.06 2.12
N VAL A 336 -3.57 -33.30 2.22
CA VAL A 336 -2.94 -33.78 3.46
C VAL A 336 -3.13 -32.76 4.58
N MET A 337 -2.88 -31.47 4.33
CA MET A 337 -3.11 -30.43 5.34
C MET A 337 -4.57 -30.43 5.82
N GLN A 338 -5.54 -30.53 4.89
CA GLN A 338 -6.96 -30.60 5.22
C GLN A 338 -7.34 -31.84 6.06
N SER A 339 -6.87 -33.03 5.67
CA SER A 339 -7.22 -34.26 6.40
C SER A 339 -6.62 -34.28 7.81
N MET A 340 -5.44 -33.69 7.99
CA MET A 340 -4.80 -33.58 9.29
C MET A 340 -5.48 -32.57 10.23
N GLN A 341 -6.30 -31.64 9.72
CA GLN A 341 -7.03 -30.65 10.56
C GLN A 341 -8.00 -31.29 11.57
N ALA A 342 -8.48 -32.52 11.30
CA ALA A 342 -9.33 -33.29 12.20
C ALA A 342 -8.55 -33.98 13.33
N GLN A 343 -7.23 -34.12 13.19
CA GLN A 343 -6.36 -34.83 14.13
C GLN A 343 -5.65 -33.90 15.13
N THR A 344 -5.84 -32.59 14.99
CA THR A 344 -5.30 -31.57 15.88
C THR A 344 -6.41 -30.94 16.70
N MET A 345 -6.17 -30.74 18.00
CA MET A 345 -7.14 -30.11 18.89
C MET A 345 -7.00 -28.59 18.92
N SER A 346 -5.76 -28.11 18.88
CA SER A 346 -5.45 -26.69 19.16
C SER A 346 -4.64 -26.00 18.06
N LYS A 347 -4.01 -26.74 17.14
CA LYS A 347 -3.07 -26.19 16.15
C LYS A 347 -3.56 -26.31 14.70
N ARG A 348 -4.88 -26.49 14.51
CA ARG A 348 -5.54 -26.52 13.20
C ARG A 348 -5.12 -25.37 12.29
N TYR A 349 -5.01 -24.16 12.83
CA TYR A 349 -4.66 -22.97 12.06
C TYR A 349 -3.24 -23.03 11.46
N ILE A 350 -2.31 -23.78 12.05
CA ILE A 350 -0.97 -23.95 11.44
C ILE A 350 -1.05 -24.81 10.18
N LEU A 351 -1.87 -25.87 10.18
CA LEU A 351 -2.14 -26.65 8.97
C LEU A 351 -2.88 -25.81 7.90
N GLN A 352 -3.81 -24.94 8.32
CA GLN A 352 -4.46 -24.00 7.40
C GLN A 352 -3.48 -23.01 6.78
N LEU A 353 -2.47 -22.56 7.52
CA LEU A 353 -1.41 -21.71 7.01
C LEU A 353 -0.58 -22.43 5.93
N PHE A 354 -0.19 -23.68 6.18
CA PHE A 354 0.52 -24.48 5.18
C PHE A 354 -0.32 -24.75 3.94
N GLU A 355 -1.61 -25.06 4.13
CA GLU A 355 -2.57 -25.17 3.03
C GLU A 355 -2.64 -23.88 2.20
N ALA A 356 -2.74 -22.72 2.86
CA ALA A 356 -2.78 -21.42 2.20
C ALA A 356 -1.56 -21.21 1.31
N ASN A 357 -0.36 -21.53 1.81
CA ASN A 357 0.88 -21.41 1.05
C ASN A 357 0.94 -22.35 -0.17
N HIS A 358 0.37 -23.55 -0.09
CA HIS A 358 0.21 -24.40 -1.27
C HIS A 358 -0.76 -23.81 -2.29
N ARG A 359 -1.88 -23.23 -1.82
CA ARG A 359 -2.87 -22.58 -2.69
C ARG A 359 -2.31 -21.35 -3.40
N VAL A 360 -1.47 -20.55 -2.75
CA VAL A 360 -0.74 -19.46 -3.41
C VAL A 360 0.08 -19.98 -4.59
N LYS A 361 0.85 -21.06 -4.38
CA LYS A 361 1.66 -21.69 -5.44
C LYS A 361 0.82 -22.30 -6.56
N LEU A 362 -0.44 -22.67 -6.28
CA LEU A 362 -1.41 -23.13 -7.28
C LEU A 362 -2.11 -21.98 -8.03
N GLY A 363 -1.87 -20.72 -7.65
CA GLY A 363 -2.55 -19.55 -8.21
C GLY A 363 -3.92 -19.26 -7.59
N GLU A 364 -4.34 -20.01 -6.57
CA GLU A 364 -5.64 -19.91 -5.90
C GLU A 364 -5.66 -18.80 -4.84
N ARG A 365 -5.27 -17.58 -5.23
CA ARG A 365 -4.99 -16.46 -4.31
C ARG A 365 -6.18 -16.10 -3.40
N SER A 366 -7.39 -16.04 -3.94
CA SER A 366 -8.60 -15.72 -3.16
C SER A 366 -8.87 -16.76 -2.07
N ALA A 367 -8.67 -18.05 -2.37
CA ALA A 367 -8.81 -19.12 -1.39
C ALA A 367 -7.71 -19.05 -0.32
N ALA A 368 -6.47 -18.78 -0.72
CA ALA A 368 -5.37 -18.59 0.22
C ALA A 368 -5.61 -17.40 1.18
N LEU A 369 -6.07 -16.25 0.68
CA LEU A 369 -6.38 -15.08 1.51
C LEU A 369 -7.44 -15.37 2.58
N LYS A 370 -8.49 -16.14 2.24
CA LYS A 370 -9.49 -16.59 3.22
C LYS A 370 -8.88 -17.47 4.31
N LEU A 371 -7.96 -18.37 3.94
CA LEU A 371 -7.24 -19.19 4.92
C LEU A 371 -6.33 -18.33 5.80
N PHE A 372 -5.53 -17.43 5.23
CA PHE A 372 -4.69 -16.53 6.04
C PHE A 372 -5.55 -15.68 7.01
N ALA A 373 -6.72 -15.20 6.57
CA ALA A 373 -7.66 -14.51 7.46
C ALA A 373 -8.15 -15.39 8.61
N SER A 374 -8.53 -16.64 8.31
CA SER A 374 -8.90 -17.64 9.33
C SER A 374 -7.77 -17.88 10.33
N VAL A 375 -6.54 -18.04 9.84
CA VAL A 375 -5.35 -18.25 10.66
C VAL A 375 -5.10 -17.09 11.60
N LEU A 376 -5.14 -15.86 11.09
CA LEU A 376 -4.90 -14.65 11.87
C LEU A 376 -6.05 -14.30 12.83
N ARG A 377 -7.28 -14.76 12.55
CA ARG A 377 -8.38 -14.72 13.53
C ARG A 377 -8.13 -15.69 14.69
N ALA A 378 -7.56 -16.87 14.41
CA ALA A 378 -7.26 -17.87 15.43
C ALA A 378 -6.02 -17.47 16.27
N ASN A 379 -4.97 -16.97 15.62
CA ASN A 379 -3.78 -16.44 16.31
C ASN A 379 -3.24 -15.17 15.60
N PRO A 380 -3.54 -13.97 16.14
CA PRO A 380 -3.06 -12.71 15.56
C PRO A 380 -1.58 -12.42 15.85
N ALA A 381 -0.86 -13.30 16.56
CA ALA A 381 0.57 -13.15 16.83
C ALA A 381 1.48 -13.86 15.80
N LEU A 382 0.91 -14.46 14.75
CA LEU A 382 1.65 -15.15 13.69
C LEU A 382 2.24 -14.15 12.69
N ALA A 383 3.43 -13.62 12.99
CA ALA A 383 4.15 -12.70 12.09
C ALA A 383 4.35 -13.31 10.69
N GLY A 384 4.71 -14.60 10.59
CA GLY A 384 4.85 -15.30 9.31
C GLY A 384 3.56 -15.34 8.48
N ALA A 385 2.39 -15.45 9.10
CA ALA A 385 1.11 -15.43 8.37
C ALA A 385 0.81 -14.04 7.77
N TYR A 386 1.19 -12.96 8.46
CA TYR A 386 1.13 -11.61 7.88
C TYR A 386 2.11 -11.43 6.73
N LYS A 387 3.30 -12.03 6.80
CA LYS A 387 4.25 -12.03 5.68
C LYS A 387 3.66 -12.70 4.44
N ASP A 388 3.16 -13.92 4.58
CA ASP A 388 2.62 -14.70 3.48
C ASP A 388 1.36 -14.05 2.88
N MET A 389 0.49 -13.48 3.73
CA MET A 389 -0.65 -12.68 3.27
C MET A 389 -0.19 -11.47 2.46
N GLY A 390 0.78 -10.70 2.96
CA GLY A 390 1.30 -9.53 2.26
C GLY A 390 1.92 -9.87 0.90
N ASP A 391 2.68 -10.98 0.83
CA ASP A 391 3.26 -11.49 -0.42
C ASP A 391 2.20 -11.94 -1.43
N THR A 392 1.10 -12.49 -0.93
CA THR A 392 -0.03 -12.88 -1.76
C THR A 392 -0.77 -11.66 -2.30
N LEU A 393 -0.93 -10.62 -1.48
CA LEU A 393 -1.60 -9.36 -1.85
C LEU A 393 -0.78 -8.58 -2.89
N ILE A 394 0.54 -8.47 -2.73
CA ILE A 394 1.41 -7.80 -3.70
C ILE A 394 1.43 -8.53 -5.05
N ALA A 395 1.38 -9.87 -5.07
CA ALA A 395 1.26 -10.64 -6.31
C ALA A 395 -0.05 -10.33 -7.08
N GLY A 396 -1.08 -9.85 -6.36
CA GLY A 396 -2.34 -9.35 -6.92
C GLY A 396 -2.39 -7.83 -7.10
N PHE A 397 -1.26 -7.11 -6.99
CA PHE A 397 -1.17 -5.64 -7.05
C PHE A 397 -1.95 -4.89 -5.96
N ASP A 398 -2.38 -5.55 -4.88
CA ASP A 398 -2.98 -4.88 -3.70
C ASP A 398 -1.89 -4.41 -2.74
N MET A 399 -1.10 -3.46 -3.20
CA MET A 399 0.02 -2.87 -2.46
C MET A 399 -0.40 -2.22 -1.13
N PRO A 400 -1.53 -1.49 -1.04
CA PRO A 400 -1.97 -0.89 0.22
C PRO A 400 -2.21 -1.94 1.31
N ARG A 401 -2.88 -3.05 1.02
CA ARG A 401 -3.11 -4.10 2.03
C ARG A 401 -1.85 -4.92 2.28
N ALA A 402 -0.99 -5.13 1.28
CA ALA A 402 0.28 -5.82 1.46
C ALA A 402 1.17 -5.13 2.52
N TRP A 403 1.36 -3.80 2.41
CA TRP A 403 2.13 -3.06 3.41
C TRP A 403 1.50 -3.09 4.80
N ARG A 404 0.16 -3.02 4.90
CA ARG A 404 -0.52 -3.13 6.19
C ARG A 404 -0.30 -4.49 6.85
N ALA A 405 -0.30 -5.57 6.07
CA ALA A 405 0.04 -6.90 6.55
C ALA A 405 1.50 -6.95 7.02
N TRP A 406 2.45 -6.52 6.19
CA TRP A 406 3.87 -6.53 6.55
C TRP A 406 4.20 -5.66 7.77
N ASP A 407 3.62 -4.47 7.88
CA ASP A 407 3.79 -3.59 9.04
C ASP A 407 3.33 -4.27 10.33
N GLN A 408 2.20 -4.99 10.27
CA GLN A 408 1.73 -5.74 11.43
C GLN A 408 2.69 -6.87 11.79
N GLY A 409 3.15 -7.65 10.80
CA GLY A 409 4.12 -8.70 11.01
C GLY A 409 5.43 -8.20 11.63
N ARG A 410 5.96 -7.07 11.14
CA ARG A 410 7.14 -6.39 11.69
C ARG A 410 6.91 -5.83 13.09
N ARG A 411 5.71 -5.32 13.39
CA ARG A 411 5.35 -4.87 14.74
C ARG A 411 5.36 -6.03 15.74
N ILE A 412 4.88 -7.20 15.31
CA ILE A 412 4.91 -8.40 16.14
C ILE A 412 6.35 -8.87 16.33
N ALA A 413 7.11 -9.08 15.25
CA ALA A 413 8.46 -9.63 15.30
C ALA A 413 9.45 -8.80 14.48
N PRO A 414 9.96 -7.67 15.02
CA PRO A 414 10.81 -6.72 14.28
C PRO A 414 12.09 -7.32 13.72
N GLY A 415 12.69 -8.28 14.43
CA GLY A 415 13.93 -8.97 14.03
C GLY A 415 13.71 -10.24 13.19
N HIS A 416 12.48 -10.53 12.77
CA HIS A 416 12.20 -11.77 12.05
C HIS A 416 12.72 -11.70 10.61
N GLY A 417 13.67 -12.59 10.29
CA GLY A 417 14.34 -12.61 8.98
C GLY A 417 13.42 -12.80 7.76
N LEU A 418 12.15 -13.23 7.94
CA LEU A 418 11.18 -13.28 6.85
C LEU A 418 10.90 -11.90 6.25
N PHE A 419 11.00 -10.82 7.03
CA PHE A 419 10.75 -9.45 6.55
C PHE A 419 11.95 -8.78 5.90
N GLU A 420 13.09 -9.46 5.79
CA GLU A 420 14.33 -8.87 5.24
C GLU A 420 14.12 -8.34 3.82
N SER A 421 13.42 -9.09 2.96
CA SER A 421 13.12 -8.62 1.60
C SER A 421 12.18 -7.41 1.57
N VAL A 422 11.28 -7.27 2.56
CA VAL A 422 10.41 -6.10 2.70
C VAL A 422 11.22 -4.88 3.15
N ASN A 423 12.13 -5.07 4.11
CA ASN A 423 13.03 -4.01 4.58
C ASN A 423 13.96 -3.51 3.45
N GLN A 424 14.52 -4.43 2.68
CA GLN A 424 15.33 -4.10 1.51
C GLN A 424 14.52 -3.36 0.44
N PHE A 425 13.26 -3.77 0.22
CA PHE A 425 12.39 -3.07 -0.71
C PHE A 425 12.07 -1.66 -0.22
N GLU A 426 11.77 -1.48 1.08
CA GLU A 426 11.56 -0.17 1.70
C GLU A 426 12.78 0.76 1.49
N GLN A 427 13.98 0.27 1.83
CA GLN A 427 15.23 1.02 1.67
C GLN A 427 15.50 1.37 0.20
N LYS A 428 15.21 0.44 -0.72
CA LYS A 428 15.32 0.68 -2.16
C LYS A 428 14.39 1.81 -2.60
N LEU A 429 13.13 1.82 -2.14
CA LEU A 429 12.18 2.88 -2.47
C LEU A 429 12.63 4.24 -1.96
N MET A 430 13.15 4.32 -0.72
CA MET A 430 13.67 5.58 -0.18
C MET A 430 14.86 6.13 -0.96
N ARG A 431 15.81 5.25 -1.31
CA ARG A 431 17.02 5.64 -2.01
C ARG A 431 16.73 6.06 -3.45
N ASP A 432 15.90 5.29 -4.13
CA ASP A 432 15.68 5.47 -5.58
C ASP A 432 14.57 6.51 -5.87
N HIS A 433 13.70 6.80 -4.89
CA HIS A 433 12.57 7.73 -5.02
C HIS A 433 12.40 8.66 -3.80
N PRO A 434 13.43 9.45 -3.43
CA PRO A 434 13.38 10.33 -2.25
C PRO A 434 12.30 11.41 -2.35
N GLU A 435 11.82 11.75 -3.55
CA GLU A 435 10.80 12.77 -3.77
C GLU A 435 9.41 12.42 -3.21
N TYR A 436 9.22 11.16 -2.78
CA TYR A 436 8.03 10.69 -2.06
C TYR A 436 8.13 10.86 -0.53
N PHE A 437 9.31 11.17 0.02
CA PHE A 437 9.57 11.22 1.47
C PHE A 437 9.98 12.60 1.93
#